data_AF-A0A3L8Q5N6-F1
#
_entry.id   AF-A0A3L8Q5N6-F1
#
_cell.length_a   1.000
_cell.length_b   1.000
_cell.length_c   1.000
_cell.angle_alpha   90.00
_cell.angle_beta   90.00
_cell.angle_gamma   90.00
#
_symmetry.space_group_name_H-M   'P 1'
#
loop_
_entity.id
_entity.type
_entity.pdbx_description
1 polymer ?
#
loop_
_entity_poly.entity_id
_entity_poly.type
_entity_poly.pdbx_seq_one_letter_code
_entity_poly.pdbx_strand_id
1 'polypeptide(L)' 'MERVEIAPSSCGANLDLVRKAITAGFFYHTARLARGGYRTVKQQQPVFIHPNSALFALQPRWVLYHELVCTSKEFMRQ' A
#
# COMPACT_ATOMS: atom_id res chain seq x y z
N MET A 1 -9.57 -5.82 -22.13
CA MET A 1 -10.76 -5.35 -21.40
C MET A 1 -12.02 -5.56 -22.21
N GLU A 2 -12.06 -5.16 -23.48
CA GLU A 2 -13.25 -5.36 -24.33
C GLU A 2 -13.63 -6.85 -24.54
N ARG A 3 -12.64 -7.75 -24.65
CA ARG A 3 -12.86 -9.20 -24.72
C ARG A 3 -13.38 -9.85 -23.43
N VAL A 4 -13.35 -9.13 -22.30
CA VAL A 4 -13.80 -9.61 -20.98
C VAL A 4 -14.92 -8.74 -20.43
N GLU A 5 -15.56 -7.94 -21.28
CA GLU A 5 -16.74 -7.11 -20.94
C GLU A 5 -16.52 -6.15 -19.77
N ILE A 6 -15.28 -5.74 -19.52
CA ILE A 6 -14.97 -4.73 -18.50
C ILE A 6 -15.12 -3.35 -19.15
N ALA A 7 -16.24 -2.69 -18.84
CA ALA A 7 -16.49 -1.32 -19.29
C ALA A 7 -15.51 -0.34 -18.61
N PRO A 8 -14.89 0.58 -19.38
CA PRO A 8 -14.09 1.64 -18.79
C PRO A 8 -14.98 2.54 -17.95
N SER A 9 -14.53 2.87 -16.74
CA SER A 9 -15.23 3.79 -15.83
C SER A 9 -14.24 4.77 -15.21
N SER A 10 -14.74 5.96 -14.86
CA SER A 10 -13.97 7.02 -14.20
C SER A 10 -14.73 7.52 -12.98
N CYS A 11 -14.00 7.92 -11.94
CA CYS A 11 -14.57 8.37 -10.67
C CYS A 11 -14.49 9.89 -10.46
N GLY A 12 -14.02 10.66 -11.45
CA GLY A 12 -13.82 12.11 -11.32
C GLY A 12 -12.97 12.45 -10.09
N ALA A 13 -13.45 13.37 -9.24
CA ALA A 13 -12.76 13.78 -8.01
C ALA A 13 -12.94 12.81 -6.82
N ASN A 14 -13.71 11.72 -6.97
CA ASN A 14 -13.96 10.79 -5.88
C ASN A 14 -12.79 9.80 -5.71
N LEU A 15 -11.78 10.24 -4.96
CA LEU A 15 -10.59 9.44 -4.67
C LEU A 15 -10.89 8.19 -3.81
N ASP A 16 -12.02 8.13 -3.12
CA ASP A 16 -12.36 6.95 -2.29
C ASP A 16 -12.65 5.72 -3.14
N LEU A 17 -13.21 5.90 -4.35
CA LEU A 17 -13.40 4.79 -5.29
C LEU A 17 -12.05 4.23 -5.76
N VAL A 18 -11.07 5.10 -6.02
CA VAL A 18 -9.70 4.70 -6.38
C VAL A 18 -9.04 3.95 -5.23
N ARG A 19 -9.13 4.49 -4.01
CA ARG A 19 -8.58 3.86 -2.80
C ARG A 19 -9.18 2.47 -2.57
N LYS A 20 -10.50 2.33 -2.74
CA LYS A 20 -11.19 1.03 -2.62
C LYS A 20 -10.73 0.05 -3.69
N ALA A 21 -10.62 0.49 -4.95
CA ALA A 21 -10.15 -0.37 -6.04
C ALA A 21 -8.72 -0.87 -5.81
N ILE A 22 -7.80 0.03 -5.41
CA ILE A 22 -6.42 -0.35 -5.09
C ILE A 22 -6.40 -1.30 -3.89
N THR A 23 -7.15 -0.98 -2.82
CA THR A 23 -7.20 -1.83 -1.62
C THR A 23 -7.78 -3.21 -1.94
N ALA A 24 -8.73 -3.33 -2.88
CA ALA A 24 -9.28 -4.63 -3.28
C ALA A 24 -8.23 -5.54 -3.93
N GLY A 25 -7.30 -4.99 -4.73
CA GLY A 25 -6.21 -5.76 -5.34
C GLY A 25 -5.01 -5.98 -4.43
N PHE A 26 -4.68 -4.98 -3.60
CA PHE A 26 -3.46 -4.93 -2.79
C PHE A 26 -3.70 -5.13 -1.29
N PHE A 27 -4.87 -5.63 -0.87
CA PHE A 27 -5.20 -5.83 0.56
C PHE A 27 -4.13 -6.65 1.30
N TYR A 28 -3.46 -7.56 0.59
CA TYR A 28 -2.40 -8.40 1.14
C TYR A 28 -1.10 -7.65 1.43
N HIS A 29 -0.84 -6.58 0.67
CA HIS A 29 0.34 -5.73 0.80
C HIS A 29 0.00 -4.52 1.67
N THR A 30 -0.45 -4.81 2.88
CA THR A 30 -0.82 -3.79 3.87
C THR A 30 0.07 -3.88 5.09
N ALA A 31 0.43 -2.71 5.62
CA ALA A 31 1.18 -2.57 6.85
C ALA A 31 0.50 -1.57 7.79
N ARG A 32 0.64 -1.82 9.09
CA ARG A 32 0.06 -0.99 10.14
C ARG A 32 1.15 -0.51 11.08
N LEU A 33 1.04 0.75 11.50
CA LEU A 33 1.89 1.32 12.54
C LEU A 33 1.57 0.68 13.90
N ALA A 34 2.58 0.11 14.55
CA ALA A 34 2.52 -0.50 15.87
C ALA A 34 3.55 0.15 16.81
N ARG A 35 3.63 -0.31 18.08
CA ARG A 35 4.52 0.21 19.14
C ARG A 35 6.04 0.08 18.89
N GLY A 36 6.47 -0.17 17.66
CA GLY A 36 7.88 -0.28 17.27
C GLY A 36 8.11 -0.08 15.77
N GLY A 37 7.23 0.64 15.09
CA GLY A 37 7.27 0.83 13.63
C GLY A 37 6.18 0.05 12.90
N TYR A 38 6.33 -0.09 11.59
CA TYR A 38 5.34 -0.74 10.75
C TYR A 38 5.49 -2.26 10.77
N ARG A 39 4.34 -2.94 10.73
CA ARG A 39 4.27 -4.39 10.58
C ARG A 39 3.29 -4.77 9.49
N THR A 40 3.65 -5.75 8.67
CA THR A 40 2.73 -6.29 7.67
C THR A 40 1.53 -6.94 8.36
N VAL A 41 0.34 -6.79 7.80
CA VAL A 41 -0.89 -7.30 8.43
C VAL A 41 -0.90 -8.83 8.44
N LYS A 42 -0.53 -9.44 7.32
CA LYS A 42 -0.56 -10.90 7.17
C LYS A 42 0.50 -11.60 8.02
N GLN A 43 1.76 -11.19 7.89
CA GLN A 43 2.89 -11.96 8.45
C GLN A 43 3.44 -11.35 9.75
N GLN A 44 2.92 -10.19 10.17
CA GLN A 44 3.41 -9.44 11.34
C GLN A 44 4.91 -9.10 11.26
N GLN A 45 5.45 -9.08 10.03
CA GLN A 45 6.85 -8.85 9.74
C GLN A 45 7.18 -7.36 9.89
N PRO A 46 8.29 -7.00 10.58
CA PRO A 46 8.70 -5.62 10.73
C PRO A 46 9.18 -5.06 9.39
N VAL A 47 8.59 -3.95 8.97
CA VAL A 47 8.90 -3.29 7.70
C VAL A 47 9.05 -1.78 7.92
N PHE A 48 9.75 -1.11 7.02
CA PHE A 48 10.02 0.32 7.12
C PHE A 48 9.56 1.05 5.85
N ILE A 49 9.09 2.30 5.98
CA ILE A 49 8.83 3.14 4.81
C ILE A 49 10.19 3.51 4.20
N HIS A 50 10.35 3.33 2.89
CA HIS A 50 11.58 3.72 2.20
C HIS A 50 11.80 5.24 2.32
N PRO A 51 13.05 5.73 2.55
CA PRO A 51 13.33 7.16 2.74
C PRO A 51 12.86 8.06 1.59
N ASN A 52 12.91 7.55 0.35
CA ASN A 52 12.45 8.29 -0.83
C ASN A 52 10.92 8.37 -0.98
N SER A 53 10.15 7.71 -0.11
CA SER A 53 8.69 7.78 -0.15
C SER A 53 8.20 9.11 0.42
N ALA A 54 7.21 9.72 -0.21
CA ALA A 54 6.52 10.89 0.33
C ALA A 54 5.87 10.62 1.71
N LEU A 55 5.62 9.36 2.05
CA LEU A 55 5.02 8.96 3.32
C LEU A 55 6.04 8.87 4.47
N PHE A 56 7.34 8.98 4.19
CA PHE A 56 8.39 8.87 5.20
C PHE A 56 8.23 9.91 6.31
N ALA A 57 7.82 11.14 5.97
CA ALA A 57 7.58 12.20 6.95
C ALA A 57 6.20 12.11 7.62
N LEU A 58 5.17 11.64 6.90
CA LEU A 58 3.78 11.65 7.38
C LEU A 58 3.47 10.54 8.39
N GLN A 59 4.12 9.38 8.26
CA GLN A 59 3.93 8.21 9.12
C GLN A 59 2.45 7.87 9.42
N PRO A 60 1.61 7.64 8.39
CA PRO A 60 0.19 7.32 8.58
C PRO A 60 -0.02 5.99 9.30
N ARG A 61 -1.16 5.81 9.98
CA ARG A 61 -1.46 4.58 10.75
C ARG A 61 -1.51 3.30 9.89
N TRP A 62 -1.96 3.43 8.65
CA TRP A 62 -2.07 2.35 7.68
C TRP A 62 -1.37 2.75 6.39
N VAL A 63 -0.68 1.79 5.80
CA VAL A 63 0.01 1.95 4.53
C VAL A 63 -0.26 0.74 3.67
N LEU A 64 -0.43 1.02 2.39
CA LEU A 64 -0.46 0.02 1.34
C LEU A 64 0.82 0.20 0.53
N TYR A 65 1.46 -0.91 0.19
CA TYR A 65 2.73 -0.92 -0.55
C TYR A 65 2.60 -1.82 -1.79
N HIS A 66 3.42 -1.57 -2.81
CA HIS A 66 3.43 -2.38 -4.02
C HIS A 66 4.35 -3.58 -3.85
N GLU A 67 5.55 -3.36 -3.32
CA GLU A 67 6.57 -4.38 -3.11
C GLU A 67 7.37 -4.15 -1.82
N LEU A 68 8.07 -5.21 -1.40
CA LEU A 68 9.09 -5.16 -0.36
C LEU A 68 10.46 -5.36 -0.99
N VAL A 69 11.39 -4.47 -0.66
CA VAL A 69 12.78 -4.59 -1.09
C VAL A 69 13.64 -4.93 0.11
N CYS A 70 14.31 -6.09 0.02
CA CYS A 70 15.25 -6.55 1.03
C CYS A 70 16.63 -5.96 0.74
N THR A 71 17.13 -5.13 1.66
CA THR A 71 18.51 -4.62 1.65
C THR A 71 19.16 -4.96 3.00
N SER A 72 19.55 -3.97 3.79
CA SER A 72 19.91 -4.16 5.21
C SER A 72 18.67 -4.23 6.12
N LYS A 73 17.57 -3.64 5.68
CA LYS A 73 16.23 -3.75 6.29
C LYS A 73 15.22 -3.95 5.17
N GLU A 74 14.04 -4.46 5.52
CA GLU A 74 12.94 -4.56 4.57
C GLU A 74 12.20 -3.23 4.46
N PHE A 75 12.24 -2.67 3.26
CA PHE A 75 11.60 -1.40 2.96
C PHE A 75 10.40 -1.59 2.03
N MET A 76 9.30 -0.93 2.39
CA MET A 76 8.10 -0.81 1.56
C MET A 76 8.32 0.22 0.46
N ARG A 77 7.98 -0.14 -0.78
CA ARG A 77 8.01 0.75 -1.95
C ARG A 77 6.71 0.71 -2.75
N GLN A 78 6.46 1.80 -3.47
CA GLN A 78 5.46 1.90 -4.54
C GLN A 78 6.03 1.39 -5.85
#